data_AF-A0A3N5GHZ4-F1
#
_entry.id   AF-A0A3N5GHZ4-F1
#
_cell.length_a   1.000
_cell.length_b   1.000
_cell.length_c   1.000
_cell.angle_alpha   90.00
_cell.angle_beta   90.00
_cell.angle_gamma   90.00
#
_symmetry.space_group_name_H-M   'P 1'
#
loop_
_entity.id
_entity.type
_entity.pdbx_description
1 polymer ?
#
loop_
_entity_poly.entity_id
_entity_poly.type
_entity_poly.pdbx_seq_one_letter_code
_entity_poly.pdbx_strand_id
1 'polypeptide(L)'
;MSAEPDPRLIYARTAGGHEEAAEPRLGLTQGARRILALIDGQRCVGDLPDFARPGELGPVLAELESQRLIEVRGLADAPTEIERRARASVEQVLLDRAKHNLHGLFEVELGAAGHVWEARVAD
;
A
#
# COMPACT_ATOMS: atom_id res chain seq x y z
N MET A 1 -1.46 -10.24 -16.51
CA MET A 1 -0.80 -10.09 -15.21
C MET A 1 -0.12 -8.74 -15.23
N SER A 2 -0.73 -7.71 -14.63
CA SER A 2 -0.03 -6.43 -14.49
C SER A 2 1.07 -6.64 -13.46
N ALA A 3 2.32 -6.45 -13.86
CA ALA A 3 3.45 -6.49 -12.93
C ALA A 3 3.20 -5.46 -11.83
N GLU A 4 3.45 -5.81 -10.57
CA GLU A 4 3.43 -4.82 -9.50
C GLU A 4 4.45 -3.72 -9.84
N PRO A 5 4.07 -2.44 -9.72
CA PRO A 5 4.99 -1.34 -9.97
C PRO A 5 6.15 -1.42 -8.98
N ASP A 6 7.36 -1.11 -9.43
CA ASP A 6 8.55 -1.10 -8.56
C ASP A 6 8.29 -0.17 -7.36
N PRO A 7 8.37 -0.66 -6.12
CA PRO A 7 8.08 0.13 -4.93
C PRO A 7 9.00 1.36 -4.79
N ARG A 8 10.14 1.39 -5.49
CA ARG A 8 11.06 2.55 -5.50
C ARG A 8 10.66 3.63 -6.51
N LEU A 9 9.68 3.35 -7.38
CA LEU A 9 8.91 4.30 -8.20
C LEU A 9 8.67 5.66 -7.51
N ILE A 10 9.31 6.76 -7.91
CA ILE A 10 8.84 8.10 -7.53
C ILE A 10 8.06 8.67 -8.71
N TYR A 11 6.75 8.81 -8.53
CA TYR A 11 5.87 9.52 -9.46
C TYR A 11 5.74 10.99 -9.09
N ALA A 12 5.60 11.85 -10.09
CA ALA A 12 5.16 13.23 -9.92
C ALA A 12 3.91 13.49 -10.76
N ARG A 13 3.10 14.46 -10.32
CA ARG A 13 1.97 14.95 -11.11
C ARG A 13 2.50 15.77 -12.28
N THR A 14 1.96 15.51 -13.47
CA THR A 14 2.15 16.39 -14.62
C THR A 14 1.37 17.71 -14.42
N ALA A 15 1.44 18.65 -15.37
CA ALA A 15 0.56 19.82 -15.37
C ALA A 15 -0.93 19.42 -15.36
N GLY A 16 -1.32 18.47 -16.21
CA GLY A 16 -2.69 17.93 -16.25
C GLY A 16 -3.08 17.21 -14.96
N GLY A 17 -2.13 16.50 -14.33
CA GLY A 17 -2.35 15.91 -13.00
C GLY A 17 -2.58 16.92 -11.89
N HIS A 18 -1.90 18.08 -11.93
CA HIS A 18 -2.16 19.17 -10.99
C HIS A 18 -3.54 19.78 -11.20
N GLU A 19 -3.93 20.02 -12.45
CA GLU A 19 -5.26 20.53 -12.79
C GLU A 19 -6.36 19.56 -12.36
N GLU A 20 -6.26 18.28 -12.69
CA GLU A 20 -7.26 17.26 -12.32
C GLU A 20 -7.35 17.05 -10.80
N ALA A 21 -6.23 17.19 -10.08
CA ALA A 21 -6.23 17.14 -8.61
C ALA A 21 -6.93 18.35 -7.97
N ALA A 22 -6.83 19.53 -8.59
CA ALA A 22 -7.47 20.76 -8.10
C ALA A 22 -8.95 20.82 -8.49
N GLU A 23 -9.27 20.44 -9.73
CA GLU A 23 -10.60 20.46 -10.30
C GLU A 23 -10.85 19.13 -11.03
N PRO A 24 -11.47 18.14 -10.36
CA PRO A 24 -11.71 16.83 -10.97
C PRO A 24 -12.70 16.90 -12.14
N ARG A 25 -12.26 16.51 -13.33
CA ARG A 25 -13.06 16.57 -14.58
C ARG A 25 -13.06 15.26 -15.35
N LEU A 26 -12.04 14.42 -15.21
CA LEU A 26 -11.83 13.22 -16.03
C LEU A 26 -12.60 11.98 -15.56
N GLY A 27 -13.45 12.10 -14.54
CA GLY A 27 -14.29 11.00 -14.07
C GLY A 27 -13.50 9.85 -13.43
N LEU A 28 -12.29 10.13 -12.93
CA LEU A 28 -11.43 9.16 -12.25
C LEU A 28 -12.17 8.36 -11.18
N THR A 29 -11.75 7.11 -10.99
CA THR A 29 -12.23 6.31 -9.85
C THR A 29 -11.87 6.99 -8.52
N GLN A 30 -12.59 6.65 -7.44
CA GLN A 30 -12.28 7.22 -6.12
C GLN A 30 -10.86 6.83 -5.65
N GLY A 31 -10.41 5.61 -5.96
CA GLY A 31 -9.05 5.15 -5.72
C GLY A 31 -8.02 5.98 -6.48
N ALA A 32 -8.24 6.18 -7.78
CA ALA A 32 -7.36 6.98 -8.62
C ALA A 32 -7.25 8.44 -8.16
N ARG A 33 -8.36 9.09 -7.79
CA ARG A 33 -8.32 10.45 -7.22
C ARG A 33 -7.51 10.52 -5.93
N ARG A 34 -7.71 9.56 -5.02
CA ARG A 34 -7.01 9.50 -3.74
C ARG A 34 -5.51 9.35 -3.93
N ILE A 35 -5.08 8.46 -4.82
CA ILE A 35 -3.66 8.28 -5.13
C ILE A 35 -3.08 9.50 -5.84
N LEU A 36 -3.78 10.07 -6.84
CA LEU A 36 -3.33 11.28 -7.54
C LEU A 36 -3.08 12.45 -6.58
N ALA A 37 -3.92 12.63 -5.56
CA ALA A 37 -3.76 13.68 -4.56
C ALA A 37 -2.51 13.53 -3.68
N LEU A 38 -2.01 12.31 -3.50
CA LEU A 38 -0.82 12.00 -2.69
C LEU A 38 0.48 12.12 -3.48
N ILE A 39 0.42 12.05 -4.80
CA ILE A 39 1.59 12.11 -5.68
C ILE A 39 2.12 13.55 -5.72
N ASP A 40 3.27 13.76 -5.09
CA ASP A 40 3.93 15.06 -4.94
C ASP A 40 5.35 15.08 -5.55
N GLY A 41 5.79 13.95 -6.11
CA GLY A 41 7.16 13.81 -6.60
C GLY A 41 8.20 13.62 -5.50
N GLN A 42 7.80 13.30 -4.28
CA GLN A 42 8.68 12.98 -3.16
C GLN A 42 8.48 11.56 -2.65
N ARG A 43 7.22 11.08 -2.61
CA ARG A 43 6.89 9.72 -2.14
C ARG A 43 7.21 8.67 -3.18
N CYS A 44 7.68 7.51 -2.71
CA CYS A 44 7.83 6.35 -3.58
C CYS A 44 6.54 5.52 -3.58
N VAL A 45 6.38 4.64 -4.57
CA VAL A 45 5.24 3.73 -4.72
C VAL A 45 5.07 2.85 -3.48
N GLY A 46 6.16 2.48 -2.82
CA GLY A 46 6.16 1.69 -1.59
C GLY A 46 5.52 2.39 -0.39
N ASP A 47 5.31 3.71 -0.44
CA ASP A 47 4.64 4.50 0.61
C ASP A 47 3.13 4.64 0.37
N LEU A 48 2.64 4.21 -0.79
CA LEU A 48 1.24 4.33 -1.20
C LEU A 48 0.28 3.17 -0.80
N PRO A 49 0.73 1.96 -0.40
CA PRO A 49 -0.19 0.85 -0.12
C PRO A 49 -1.27 1.16 0.93
N ASP A 50 -0.95 1.93 1.98
CA ASP A 50 -1.92 2.30 3.03
C ASP A 50 -3.08 3.17 2.52
N PHE A 51 -2.93 3.74 1.33
CA PHE A 51 -3.92 4.58 0.66
C PHE A 51 -4.63 3.86 -0.49
N ALA A 52 -4.42 2.55 -0.65
CA ALA A 52 -5.09 1.73 -1.65
C ALA A 52 -5.70 0.49 -0.99
N ARG A 53 -6.77 -0.05 -1.59
CA ARG A 53 -7.20 -1.40 -1.22
C ARG A 53 -6.14 -2.41 -1.67
N PRO A 54 -6.03 -3.57 -1.01
CA PRO A 54 -5.16 -4.65 -1.46
C PRO A 54 -5.39 -4.97 -2.95
N GLY A 55 -4.33 -4.95 -3.76
CA GLY A 55 -4.38 -5.20 -5.20
C GLY A 55 -4.88 -4.03 -6.08
N GLU A 56 -5.29 -2.90 -5.49
CA GLU A 56 -5.82 -1.74 -6.24
C GLU A 56 -4.72 -0.82 -6.79
N LEU A 57 -3.57 -0.73 -6.12
CA LEU A 57 -2.55 0.28 -6.40
C LEU A 57 -1.99 0.20 -7.83
N GLY A 58 -1.64 -1.00 -8.31
CA GLY A 58 -1.10 -1.20 -9.65
C GLY A 58 -2.05 -0.74 -10.77
N PRO A 59 -3.31 -1.22 -10.79
CA PRO A 59 -4.33 -0.74 -11.72
C PRO A 59 -4.56 0.78 -11.67
N VAL A 60 -4.55 1.36 -10.47
CA VAL A 60 -4.70 2.82 -10.29
C VAL A 60 -3.54 3.59 -10.90
N LEU A 61 -2.30 3.17 -10.65
CA LEU A 61 -1.13 3.84 -11.23
C LEU A 61 -1.15 3.74 -12.76
N ALA A 62 -1.52 2.57 -13.31
CA ALA A 62 -1.67 2.38 -14.75
C ALA A 62 -2.77 3.28 -15.36
N GLU A 63 -3.91 3.46 -14.67
CA GLU A 63 -4.96 4.40 -15.08
C GLU A 63 -4.41 5.83 -15.16
N LEU A 64 -3.73 6.30 -14.11
CA LEU A 64 -3.18 7.66 -14.03
C LEU A 64 -2.07 7.91 -15.07
N GLU A 65 -1.20 6.94 -15.33
CA GLU A 65 -0.19 7.00 -16.40
C GLU A 65 -0.84 7.04 -17.79
N SER A 66 -1.85 6.20 -18.03
CA SER A 66 -2.56 6.16 -19.32
C SER A 66 -3.24 7.49 -19.68
N GLN A 67 -3.69 8.23 -18.67
CA GLN A 67 -4.29 9.55 -18.80
C GLN A 67 -3.25 10.70 -18.74
N ARG A 68 -1.96 10.38 -18.66
CA ARG A 68 -0.84 11.34 -18.56
C ARG A 68 -0.96 12.31 -17.39
N LEU A 69 -1.56 11.87 -16.29
CA LEU A 69 -1.71 12.67 -15.07
C LEU A 69 -0.49 12.56 -14.17
N ILE A 70 0.29 11.50 -14.32
CA ILE A 70 1.54 11.28 -13.59
C ILE A 70 2.66 10.87 -14.53
N GLU A 71 3.89 11.11 -14.09
CA GLU A 71 5.10 10.73 -14.80
C GLU A 71 6.17 10.25 -13.82
N VAL A 72 7.07 9.39 -14.29
CA VAL A 72 8.20 8.91 -13.50
C VAL A 72 9.18 10.07 -13.29
N ARG A 73 9.39 10.46 -12.04
CA ARG A 73 10.38 11.47 -11.65
C ARG A 73 11.74 10.85 -11.31
N GLY A 74 11.75 9.62 -10.82
CA GLY A 74 12.97 8.91 -10.48
C GLY A 74 12.74 7.65 -9.68
N LEU A 75 13.81 7.14 -9.08
CA LEU A 75 13.81 5.99 -8.18
C LEU A 75 14.32 6.44 -6.82
N ALA A 76 13.62 6.07 -5.76
CA ALA A 76 14.11 6.22 -4.40
C ALA A 76 15.38 5.37 -4.19
N ASP A 77 16.27 5.82 -3.31
CA ASP A 77 17.37 5.00 -2.86
C ASP A 77 16.86 3.72 -2.21
N ALA A 78 17.64 2.64 -2.33
CA ALA A 78 17.30 1.43 -1.61
C ALA A 78 17.39 1.71 -0.10
N PRO A 79 16.42 1.24 0.70
CA PRO A 79 16.48 1.41 2.15
C PRO A 79 17.76 0.79 2.68
N THR A 80 18.41 1.51 3.59
CA THR A 80 19.62 1.06 4.27
C THR A 80 19.36 -0.18 5.11
N GLU A 81 20.41 -0.90 5.47
CA GLU A 81 20.29 -2.07 6.35
C GLU A 81 19.63 -1.72 7.70
N ILE A 82 19.91 -0.53 8.23
CA ILE A 82 19.33 -0.05 9.49
C ILE A 82 17.82 0.15 9.33
N GLU A 83 17.38 0.81 8.25
CA GLU A 83 15.96 1.03 7.97
C GLU A 83 15.22 -0.29 7.72
N ARG A 84 15.84 -1.23 7.01
CA ARG A 84 15.27 -2.57 6.80
C ARG A 84 15.06 -3.31 8.13
N ARG A 85 16.06 -3.30 9.02
CA ARG A 85 15.95 -3.91 10.35
C ARG A 85 14.91 -3.22 11.23
N ALA A 86 14.85 -1.89 11.19
CA ALA A 86 13.85 -1.13 11.92
C ALA A 86 12.42 -1.48 11.45
N ARG A 87 12.20 -1.54 10.14
CA ARG A 87 10.91 -1.94 9.55
C ARG A 87 10.52 -3.36 9.95
N ALA A 88 11.43 -4.33 9.83
CA ALA A 88 11.18 -5.71 10.25
C ALA A 88 10.85 -5.81 11.74
N SER A 89 11.50 -5.00 12.59
CA SER A 89 11.21 -4.97 14.03
C SER A 89 9.81 -4.43 14.32
N VAL A 90 9.40 -3.36 13.62
CA VAL A 90 8.04 -2.80 13.75
C VAL A 90 6.99 -3.81 13.28
N GLU A 91 7.23 -4.46 12.14
CA GLU A 91 6.36 -5.49 11.59
C GLU A 91 6.20 -6.68 12.56
N GLN A 92 7.29 -7.13 13.19
CA GLN A 92 7.25 -8.18 14.20
C GLN A 92 6.40 -7.77 15.41
N VAL A 93 6.55 -6.53 15.91
CA VAL A 93 5.75 -6.03 17.04
C VAL A 93 4.26 -5.99 16.69
N LEU A 94 3.92 -5.60 15.45
CA LEU A 94 2.53 -5.59 14.99
C LEU A 94 1.97 -7.01 14.87
N LEU A 95 2.77 -7.95 14.34
CA LEU A 95 2.39 -9.36 14.24
C LEU A 95 2.16 -9.98 15.61
N ASP A 96 3.08 -9.77 16.56
CA ASP A 96 2.96 -10.30 17.92
C ASP A 96 1.70 -9.76 18.62
N ARG A 97 1.40 -8.47 18.42
CA ARG A 97 0.18 -7.87 18.92
C ARG A 97 -1.08 -8.48 18.30
N ALA A 98 -1.06 -8.74 16.98
CA ALA A 98 -2.17 -9.39 16.31
C ALA A 98 -2.37 -10.84 16.78
N LYS A 99 -1.28 -11.62 16.91
CA LYS A 99 -1.30 -12.98 17.49
C LYS A 99 -1.88 -12.96 18.91
N HIS A 100 -1.44 -12.02 19.74
CA HIS A 100 -1.96 -11.87 21.10
C HIS A 100 -3.46 -11.55 21.13
N ASN A 101 -3.93 -10.63 20.28
CA ASN A 101 -5.36 -10.29 20.22
C ASN A 101 -6.24 -11.44 19.72
N LEU A 102 -5.70 -12.32 18.87
CA LEU A 102 -6.41 -13.50 18.36
C LEU A 102 -6.47 -14.65 19.36
N HIS A 103 -5.56 -14.66 20.33
CA HIS A 103 -5.46 -15.75 21.28
C HIS A 103 -6.72 -15.91 22.12
N GLY A 104 -7.30 -17.12 22.11
CA GLY A 104 -8.53 -17.47 22.81
C GLY A 104 -9.81 -17.09 22.07
N LEU A 105 -9.75 -16.23 21.05
CA LEU A 105 -10.94 -15.87 20.27
C LEU A 105 -11.45 -17.05 19.43
N PHE A 106 -10.56 -17.89 18.90
CA PHE A 106 -11.00 -19.01 18.07
C PHE A 106 -11.74 -20.07 18.88
N GLU A 107 -11.33 -20.32 20.13
CA GLU A 107 -12.05 -21.23 21.02
C GLU A 107 -13.42 -20.68 21.41
N VAL A 108 -13.52 -19.37 21.68
CA VAL A 108 -14.79 -18.71 22.01
C VAL A 108 -15.78 -18.77 20.84
N GLU A 109 -15.32 -18.54 19.61
CA GLU A 109 -16.21 -18.45 18.44
C GLU A 109 -16.49 -19.81 17.78
N LEU A 110 -15.53 -20.74 17.80
CA LEU A 110 -15.59 -22.00 17.05
C LEU A 110 -15.58 -23.26 17.94
N GLY A 111 -15.48 -23.10 19.27
CA GLY A 111 -15.40 -24.21 20.21
C GLY A 111 -14.18 -25.10 19.95
N ALA A 112 -14.36 -26.42 20.08
CA ALA A 112 -13.26 -27.39 19.90
C ALA A 112 -12.60 -27.35 18.50
N ALA A 113 -13.31 -26.87 17.47
CA ALA A 113 -12.74 -26.70 16.13
C ALA A 113 -11.75 -25.51 16.06
N GLY A 114 -11.81 -24.58 17.02
CA GLY A 114 -10.93 -23.42 17.14
C GLY A 114 -9.48 -23.77 17.51
N HIS A 115 -9.24 -24.90 18.19
CA HIS A 115 -7.88 -25.26 18.65
C HIS A 115 -6.86 -25.45 17.51
N VAL A 116 -7.31 -25.90 16.33
CA VAL A 116 -6.44 -26.01 15.15
C VAL A 116 -6.01 -24.64 14.64
N TRP A 117 -6.89 -23.63 14.75
CA TRP A 117 -6.60 -22.25 14.34
C TRP A 117 -5.69 -21.55 15.34
N GLU A 118 -5.86 -21.78 16.65
CA GLU A 118 -4.93 -21.32 17.69
C GLU A 118 -3.51 -21.81 17.43
N ALA A 119 -3.34 -23.12 17.18
CA ALA A 119 -2.04 -23.71 16.91
C ALA A 119 -1.38 -23.11 15.65
N ARG A 120 -2.17 -22.79 14.61
CA ARG A 120 -1.67 -22.19 13.37
C ARG A 120 -1.30 -20.71 13.50
N VAL A 121 -1.93 -19.97 14.41
CA VAL A 121 -1.58 -18.57 14.65
C VAL A 121 -0.38 -18.45 15.60
N ALA A 122 -0.17 -19.45 16.47
CA ALA A 122 1.00 -19.51 17.34
C ALA A 122 2.32 -19.75 16.57
N ASP A 123 2.29 -20.61 15.54
CA ASP A 123 3.39 -20.85 14.59
C ASP A 123 3.76 -19.58 13.79
#